data_AF-A0A392NZV0-F1
#
_entry.id   AF-A0A392NZV0-F1
#
_cell.length_a   1.000
_cell.length_b   1.000
_cell.length_c   1.000
_cell.angle_alpha   90.00
_cell.angle_beta   90.00
_cell.angle_gamma   90.00
#
_symmetry.space_group_name_H-M   'P 1'
#
loop_
_entity.id
_entity.type
_entity.pdbx_description
1 polymer ?
#
loop_
_entity_poly.entity_id
_entity_poly.type
_entity_poly.pdbx_seq_one_letter_code
_entity_poly.pdbx_strand_id
1 'polypeptide(L)'
;MSGTQTTQTIRVLGQVEPHTVHVLVDGGSTLNFIQTQVARKLGLVHSPSPQLKVIVGNGEELLSNHVCRGVKLSIQGHNFEVDLHTLALSGIGIVLGTPWLKTLGPVLMNYGTLTMKFAHAQQQVELKGEQGPITSSISYNQLK
;
A
#
# COMPACT_ATOMS: atom_id res chain seq x y z
N MET A 1 -6.39 9.84 -7.94
CA MET A 1 -6.53 9.12 -6.66
C MET A 1 -5.54 9.65 -5.66
N SER A 2 -6.02 9.95 -4.47
CA SER A 2 -5.23 10.01 -3.26
C SER A 2 -5.93 8.99 -2.40
N GLY A 3 -5.30 7.88 -2.02
CA GLY A 3 -5.98 6.90 -1.18
C GLY A 3 -6.39 7.61 0.11
N THR A 4 -7.68 7.84 0.24
CA THR A 4 -8.27 8.50 1.40
C THR A 4 -8.30 7.48 2.51
N GLN A 5 -7.81 7.85 3.70
CA GLN A 5 -7.97 7.00 4.87
C GLN A 5 -9.47 6.83 5.14
N THR A 6 -9.98 5.62 4.95
CA THR A 6 -11.30 5.20 5.43
C THR A 6 -11.15 4.54 6.79
N THR A 7 -12.26 4.29 7.48
CA THR A 7 -12.30 3.56 8.76
C THR A 7 -11.70 2.15 8.70
N GLN A 8 -11.35 1.64 7.51
CA GLN A 8 -10.78 0.30 7.29
C GLN A 8 -9.31 0.33 6.85
N THR A 9 -8.68 1.51 6.83
CA THR A 9 -7.32 1.67 6.30
C THR A 9 -6.37 2.31 7.29
N ILE A 10 -5.09 2.00 7.16
CA ILE A 10 -4.00 2.67 7.88
C ILE A 10 -2.99 3.13 6.84
N ARG A 11 -2.52 4.37 6.95
CA ARG A 11 -1.37 4.85 6.18
C ARG A 11 -0.14 4.85 7.07
N VAL A 12 0.95 4.29 6.57
CA VAL A 12 2.25 4.25 7.26
C VAL A 12 3.34 4.66 6.29
N LEU A 13 4.49 5.08 6.83
CA LEU A 13 5.70 5.22 6.05
C LEU A 13 6.42 3.88 5.97
N GLY A 14 6.73 3.48 4.73
CA GLY A 14 7.61 2.36 4.44
C GLY A 14 8.87 2.81 3.73
N GLN A 15 9.80 1.88 3.57
CA GLN A 15 11.05 2.08 2.87
C GLN A 15 11.30 0.90 1.94
N VAL A 16 11.52 1.22 0.67
CA VAL A 16 12.12 0.31 -0.30
C VAL A 16 13.46 0.93 -0.63
N GLU A 17 14.51 0.44 0.00
CA GLU A 17 15.82 1.08 0.02
C GLU A 17 16.27 1.52 -1.39
N PRO A 18 16.75 2.76 -1.57
CA PRO A 18 16.99 3.82 -0.57
C PRO A 18 15.82 4.79 -0.32
N HIS A 19 14.60 4.47 -0.75
CA HIS A 19 13.51 5.44 -0.84
C HIS A 19 12.40 5.23 0.19
N THR A 20 11.95 6.32 0.80
CA THR A 20 10.71 6.36 1.58
C THR A 20 9.50 6.38 0.66
N VAL A 21 8.48 5.57 1.00
CA VAL A 21 7.23 5.45 0.27
C VAL A 21 6.05 5.45 1.24
N HIS A 22 4.93 6.07 0.84
CA HIS A 22 3.68 5.90 1.59
C HIS A 22 3.06 4.55 1.26
N VAL A 23 2.69 3.82 2.31
CA VAL A 23 2.05 2.52 2.26
C VAL A 23 0.65 2.65 2.84
N LEU A 24 -0.36 2.20 2.08
CA LEU A 24 -1.72 2.02 2.57
C LEU A 24 -1.94 0.55 2.90
N VAL A 25 -2.31 0.24 4.14
CA VAL A 25 -2.83 -1.07 4.51
C VAL A 25 -4.34 -1.04 4.32
N ASP A 26 -4.85 -1.86 3.40
CA ASP A 26 -6.24 -1.84 2.97
C ASP A 26 -6.85 -3.26 2.89
N GLY A 27 -7.70 -3.58 3.86
CA GLY A 27 -8.43 -4.85 3.89
C GLY A 27 -9.44 -5.02 2.74
N GLY A 28 -9.83 -3.95 2.06
CA GLY A 28 -10.72 -3.98 0.89
C GLY A 28 -10.01 -4.31 -0.42
N SER A 29 -8.67 -4.28 -0.45
CA SER A 29 -7.90 -4.56 -1.67
C SER A 29 -7.65 -6.06 -1.85
N THR A 30 -8.00 -6.58 -3.03
CA THR A 30 -7.83 -8.00 -3.39
C THR A 30 -6.39 -8.38 -3.72
N LEU A 31 -5.53 -7.39 -3.99
CA LEU A 31 -4.12 -7.57 -4.33
C LEU A 31 -3.25 -6.53 -3.63
N ASN A 32 -1.94 -6.76 -3.62
CA ASN A 32 -0.98 -5.72 -3.27
C ASN A 32 -0.59 -4.96 -4.54
N PHE A 33 -0.51 -3.64 -4.45
CA PHE A 33 -0.19 -2.78 -5.57
C PHE A 33 0.98 -1.85 -5.28
N ILE A 34 1.67 -1.46 -6.34
CA ILE A 34 2.63 -0.36 -6.35
C ILE A 34 2.31 0.56 -7.51
N GLN A 35 2.42 1.87 -7.30
CA GLN A 35 2.29 2.84 -8.36
C GLN A 35 3.35 2.59 -9.43
N THR A 36 2.96 2.45 -10.70
CA THR A 36 3.90 2.15 -11.80
C THR A 36 5.07 3.13 -11.86
N GLN A 37 4.83 4.43 -11.63
CA GLN A 37 5.89 5.44 -11.61
C GLN A 37 6.86 5.24 -10.43
N VAL A 38 6.36 4.86 -9.26
CA VAL A 38 7.20 4.55 -8.09
C VAL A 38 8.03 3.31 -8.35
N ALA A 39 7.43 2.21 -8.85
CA ALA A 39 8.17 1.00 -9.19
C ALA A 39 9.32 1.26 -10.17
N ARG A 40 9.10 2.11 -11.18
CA ARG A 40 10.14 2.55 -12.12
C ARG A 40 11.22 3.38 -11.45
N LYS A 41 10.84 4.37 -10.63
CA LYS A 41 11.80 5.22 -9.90
C LYS A 41 12.69 4.42 -8.96
N LEU A 42 12.14 3.38 -8.34
CA LEU A 42 12.85 2.45 -7.47
C LEU A 42 13.72 1.44 -8.22
N GLY A 43 13.64 1.38 -9.56
CA GLY A 43 14.40 0.42 -10.36
C GLY A 43 13.97 -1.04 -10.15
N LEU A 44 12.73 -1.28 -9.71
CA LEU A 44 12.24 -2.64 -9.47
C LEU A 44 12.08 -3.40 -10.80
N VAL A 45 12.36 -4.70 -10.78
CA VAL A 45 12.19 -5.56 -11.95
C VAL A 45 10.71 -5.75 -12.23
N HIS A 46 10.27 -5.33 -13.42
CA HIS A 46 8.89 -5.50 -13.88
C HIS A 46 8.77 -6.81 -14.65
N SER A 47 8.21 -7.82 -14.01
CA SER A 47 7.93 -9.08 -14.69
C SER A 47 6.52 -9.04 -15.29
N PRO A 48 6.30 -9.58 -16.50
CA PRO A 48 4.94 -9.75 -17.03
C PRO A 48 4.06 -10.57 -16.08
N SER A 49 2.78 -10.20 -16.00
CA SER A 49 1.74 -10.95 -15.30
C SER A 49 0.51 -11.09 -16.21
N PRO A 50 -0.42 -12.03 -15.91
CA PRO A 50 -1.74 -12.00 -16.52
C PRO A 50 -2.36 -10.61 -16.38
N GLN A 51 -3.10 -10.18 -17.40
CA GLN A 51 -3.78 -8.91 -17.38
C GLN A 51 -4.95 -8.96 -16.40
N LEU A 52 -4.99 -7.98 -15.51
CA LEU A 52 -6.02 -7.81 -14.48
C LEU A 52 -6.72 -6.48 -14.71
N LYS A 53 -8.06 -6.52 -14.73
CA LYS A 53 -8.92 -5.35 -14.64
C LYS A 53 -9.17 -5.05 -13.17
N VAL A 54 -8.75 -3.89 -12.72
CA VAL A 54 -8.82 -3.49 -11.32
C VAL A 54 -9.78 -2.31 -11.21
N ILE A 55 -10.88 -2.50 -10.49
CA ILE A 55 -11.76 -1.40 -10.10
C ILE A 55 -11.21 -0.81 -8.82
N VAL A 56 -10.90 0.48 -8.85
CA VAL A 56 -10.34 1.21 -7.72
C VAL A 56 -11.43 1.99 -6.96
N GLY A 57 -11.09 2.57 -5.81
CA GLY A 57 -12.07 3.15 -4.87
C GLY A 57 -12.94 4.29 -5.41
N ASN A 58 -12.58 4.92 -6.53
CA ASN A 58 -13.40 5.91 -7.24
C ASN A 58 -14.28 5.30 -8.35
N GLY A 59 -14.31 3.98 -8.50
CA GLY A 59 -15.05 3.26 -9.54
C GLY A 59 -14.35 3.20 -10.91
N GLU A 60 -13.17 3.80 -11.06
CA GLU A 60 -12.38 3.73 -12.29
C GLU A 60 -11.83 2.31 -12.51
N GLU A 61 -11.82 1.86 -13.76
CA GLU A 61 -11.17 0.60 -14.15
C GLU A 61 -9.75 0.91 -14.65
N LEU A 62 -8.77 0.30 -14.02
CA LEU A 62 -7.36 0.38 -14.38
C LEU A 62 -6.84 -1.01 -14.78
N LEU A 63 -5.82 -1.04 -15.63
CA LEU A 63 -5.18 -2.28 -16.06
C LEU A 63 -3.86 -2.50 -15.30
N SER A 64 -3.68 -3.72 -14.81
CA SER A 64 -2.39 -4.23 -14.32
C SER A 64 -1.94 -5.41 -15.17
N ASN A 65 -0.70 -5.39 -15.63
CA ASN A 65 -0.11 -6.47 -16.45
C ASN A 65 1.35 -6.76 -16.10
N HIS A 66 1.85 -6.20 -14.99
CA HIS A 66 3.18 -6.47 -14.47
C HIS A 66 3.14 -6.62 -12.95
N VAL A 67 4.12 -7.35 -12.44
CA VAL A 67 4.36 -7.56 -11.02
C VAL A 67 5.84 -7.39 -10.69
N CYS A 68 6.12 -6.69 -9.59
CA CYS A 68 7.42 -6.65 -8.95
C CYS A 68 7.43 -7.73 -7.86
N ARG A 69 8.27 -8.75 -8.00
CA ARG A 69 8.31 -9.89 -7.08
C ARG A 69 9.39 -9.72 -6.00
N GLY A 70 9.14 -10.26 -4.82
CA GLY A 70 10.13 -10.32 -3.74
C GLY A 70 10.61 -8.94 -3.26
N VAL A 71 9.75 -7.91 -3.34
CA VAL A 71 10.13 -6.55 -2.98
C VAL A 71 10.37 -6.49 -1.48
N LYS A 72 11.58 -6.06 -1.09
CA LYS A 72 11.94 -5.84 0.31
C LYS A 72 11.36 -4.50 0.77
N LEU A 73 10.38 -4.57 1.65
CA LEU A 73 9.68 -3.43 2.22
C LEU A 73 9.93 -3.39 3.72
N SER A 74 10.56 -2.33 4.20
CA SER A 74 10.65 -2.04 5.64
C SER A 74 9.51 -1.12 6.05
N ILE A 75 8.82 -1.41 7.14
CA ILE A 75 7.80 -0.54 7.73
C ILE A 75 8.12 -0.39 9.21
N GLN A 76 8.45 0.83 9.63
CA GLN A 76 8.85 1.14 11.02
C GLN A 76 9.91 0.20 11.60
N GLY A 77 10.89 -0.22 10.77
CA GLY A 77 11.97 -1.12 11.18
C GLY A 77 11.66 -2.61 11.05
N HIS A 78 10.45 -3.00 10.64
CA HIS A 78 10.09 -4.40 10.37
C HIS A 78 10.16 -4.70 8.88
N ASN A 79 10.87 -5.77 8.52
CA ASN A 79 11.09 -6.17 7.14
C ASN A 79 10.04 -7.18 6.66
N PHE A 80 9.51 -6.91 5.47
CA PHE A 80 8.57 -7.75 4.75
C PHE A 80 9.09 -8.00 3.34
N GLU A 81 8.77 -9.17 2.81
CA GLU A 81 8.94 -9.48 1.39
C GLU A 81 7.56 -9.58 0.78
N VAL A 82 7.31 -8.80 -0.27
CA VAL A 82 5.97 -8.66 -0.85
C VAL A 82 6.03 -8.64 -2.36
N ASP A 83 5.12 -9.37 -3.00
CA ASP A 83 4.84 -9.22 -4.43
C ASP A 83 3.86 -8.07 -4.64
N LEU A 84 4.18 -7.15 -5.56
CA LEU A 84 3.42 -5.92 -5.80
C LEU A 84 3.05 -5.81 -7.28
N HIS A 85 1.74 -5.82 -7.58
CA HIS A 85 1.24 -5.57 -8.93
C HIS A 85 1.39 -4.09 -9.29
N THR A 86 1.90 -3.78 -10.48
CA THR A 86 2.04 -2.39 -10.90
C THR A 86 0.69 -1.87 -11.40
N LEU A 87 0.28 -0.71 -10.92
CA LEU A 87 -0.98 -0.09 -11.31
C LEU A 87 -0.77 1.43 -11.43
N ALA A 88 -1.47 2.08 -12.37
CA ALA A 88 -1.39 3.52 -12.60
C ALA A 88 -2.14 4.33 -11.51
N LEU A 89 -1.81 4.05 -10.25
CA LEU A 89 -2.35 4.75 -9.09
C LEU A 89 -1.86 6.20 -9.04
N SER A 90 -2.52 7.00 -8.22
CA SER A 90 -2.06 8.34 -7.85
C SER A 90 -2.06 8.46 -6.33
N GLY A 91 -1.24 9.39 -5.81
CA GLY A 91 -1.21 9.81 -4.40
C GLY A 91 -0.69 8.80 -3.38
N ILE A 92 -0.64 7.51 -3.68
CA ILE A 92 -0.09 6.46 -2.82
C ILE A 92 0.93 5.63 -3.57
N GLY A 93 2.07 5.36 -2.92
CA GLY A 93 3.16 4.58 -3.49
C GLY A 93 2.86 3.08 -3.50
N ILE A 94 2.45 2.52 -2.36
CA ILE A 94 2.17 1.09 -2.19
C ILE A 94 0.82 0.89 -1.50
N VAL A 95 0.07 -0.11 -1.94
CA VAL A 95 -1.13 -0.63 -1.26
C VAL A 95 -0.87 -2.08 -0.86
N LEU A 96 -0.97 -2.39 0.43
CA LEU A 96 -0.92 -3.74 0.96
C LEU A 96 -2.35 -4.22 1.19
N GLY A 97 -2.76 -5.19 0.38
CA GLY A 97 -4.08 -5.77 0.40
C GLY A 97 -4.16 -7.08 1.17
N THR A 98 -5.23 -7.80 0.91
CA THR A 98 -5.51 -9.10 1.53
C THR A 98 -4.41 -10.16 1.36
N PRO A 99 -3.61 -10.22 0.27
CA PRO A 99 -2.52 -11.20 0.19
C PRO A 99 -1.45 -10.96 1.26
N TRP A 100 -1.04 -9.71 1.50
CA TRP A 100 -0.12 -9.40 2.59
C TRP A 100 -0.76 -9.62 3.97
N LEU A 101 -1.99 -9.14 4.17
CA LEU A 101 -2.69 -9.29 5.46
C LEU A 101 -2.86 -10.75 5.88
N LYS A 102 -3.13 -11.66 4.94
CA LYS A 102 -3.25 -13.11 5.22
C LYS A 102 -1.96 -13.71 5.78
N THR A 103 -0.80 -13.15 5.48
CA THR A 103 0.49 -13.64 6.01
C THR A 103 0.68 -13.36 7.50
N LEU A 104 -0.07 -12.40 8.06
CA LEU A 104 0.10 -11.92 9.44
C LEU A 104 -0.64 -12.78 10.46
N GLY A 105 -1.56 -13.65 10.02
CA GLY A 105 -2.44 -14.39 10.90
C GLY A 105 -3.42 -13.47 11.64
N PRO A 106 -3.70 -13.71 12.94
CA PRO A 106 -4.53 -12.82 13.73
C PRO A 106 -3.94 -11.41 13.86
N VAL A 107 -4.76 -10.39 13.59
CA VAL A 107 -4.39 -8.98 13.70
C VAL A 107 -5.32 -8.29 14.69
N LEU A 108 -4.74 -7.56 15.65
CA LEU A 108 -5.49 -6.65 16.53
C LEU A 108 -5.37 -5.22 15.99
N MET A 109 -6.51 -4.66 15.59
CA MET A 109 -6.60 -3.30 15.06
C MET A 109 -7.27 -2.38 16.07
N ASN A 110 -6.61 -1.27 16.40
CA ASN A 110 -7.22 -0.17 17.16
C ASN A 110 -7.39 1.04 16.24
N TYR A 111 -8.64 1.29 15.83
CA TYR A 111 -8.99 2.41 14.96
C TYR A 111 -8.94 3.77 15.66
N GLY A 112 -9.08 3.82 16.99
CA GLY A 112 -8.99 5.07 17.75
C GLY A 112 -7.56 5.61 17.82
N THR A 113 -6.57 4.72 17.89
CA THR A 113 -5.13 5.08 17.92
C THR A 113 -4.41 4.83 16.60
N LEU A 114 -5.10 4.32 15.59
CA LEU A 114 -4.56 3.86 14.31
C LEU A 114 -3.39 2.90 14.47
N THR A 115 -3.51 1.87 15.32
CA THR A 115 -2.44 0.89 15.54
C THR A 115 -2.84 -0.52 15.11
N MET A 116 -1.93 -1.23 14.46
CA MET A 116 -2.10 -2.61 14.04
C MET A 116 -1.05 -3.49 14.72
N LYS A 117 -1.49 -4.52 15.46
CA LYS A 117 -0.61 -5.48 16.14
C LYS A 117 -0.79 -6.88 15.59
N PHE A 118 0.31 -7.57 15.37
CA PHE A 118 0.34 -8.95 14.86
C PHE A 118 1.66 -9.63 15.22
N ALA A 119 1.69 -10.95 15.10
CA ALA A 119 2.92 -11.72 15.23
C ALA A 119 3.62 -11.83 13.87
N HIS A 120 4.92 -11.52 13.81
CA HIS A 120 5.75 -11.71 12.63
C HIS A 120 7.16 -12.14 13.05
N ALA A 121 7.72 -13.16 12.40
CA ALA A 121 9.03 -13.71 12.75
C ALA A 121 9.24 -13.99 14.26
N GLN A 122 8.21 -14.56 14.92
CA GLN A 122 8.17 -14.84 16.37
C GLN A 122 8.24 -13.59 17.28
N GLN A 123 8.10 -12.39 16.73
CA GLN A 123 8.06 -11.14 17.47
C GLN A 123 6.67 -10.49 17.38
N GLN A 124 6.29 -9.75 18.42
CA GLN A 124 5.12 -8.88 18.37
C GLN A 124 5.50 -7.61 17.62
N VAL A 125 4.77 -7.32 16.54
CA VAL A 125 4.91 -6.11 15.74
C VAL A 125 3.76 -5.16 16.07
N GLU A 126 4.06 -3.87 16.17
CA GLU A 126 3.05 -2.80 16.28
C GLU A 126 3.34 -1.73 15.22
N LEU A 127 2.48 -1.65 14.21
CA LEU A 127 2.50 -0.57 13.24
C LEU A 127 1.62 0.59 13.73
N LYS A 128 2.09 1.82 13.52
CA LYS A 128 1.40 3.04 13.94
C LYS A 128 1.08 3.89 12.71
N GLY A 129 -0.20 4.13 12.48
CA GLY A 129 -0.66 4.98 11.41
C GLY A 129 -0.18 6.42 11.55
N GLU A 130 0.01 7.09 10.42
CA GLU A 130 0.24 8.53 10.36
C GLU A 130 -0.97 9.27 10.98
N GLN A 131 -0.71 10.08 12.01
CA GLN A 131 -1.70 10.95 12.64
C GLN A 131 -1.49 12.39 12.14
N GLY A 132 -2.42 12.91 11.34
CA GLY A 132 -2.34 14.30 10.84
C GLY A 132 -3.37 14.62 9.76
N PRO A 133 -3.66 15.92 9.52
CA PRO A 133 -4.59 16.33 8.47
C PRO A 133 -4.09 15.90 7.10
N ILE A 134 -5.03 15.40 6.30
CA ILE A 134 -4.83 14.92 4.94
C ILE A 134 -4.36 16.10 4.09
N THR A 135 -3.06 16.21 3.78
CA THR A 135 -2.62 17.06 2.66
C THR A 135 -2.88 16.29 1.36
N SER A 136 -4.16 16.11 1.03
CA SER A 136 -4.53 16.04 -0.38
C SER A 136 -4.22 17.43 -0.92
N SER A 137 -3.19 17.55 -1.75
CA SER A 137 -3.09 18.67 -2.68
C SER A 137 -4.32 18.58 -3.60
N ILE A 138 -5.45 19.12 -3.13
CA ILE A 138 -6.63 19.36 -3.95
C ILE A 138 -6.19 20.41 -4.95
N SER A 139 -5.95 20.00 -6.19
CA SER A 139 -5.81 20.97 -7.28
C SER A 139 -7.16 21.64 -7.48
N TYR A 140 -7.18 22.97 -7.41
CA TYR A 140 -8.35 23.86 -7.40
C TYR A 140 -9.24 23.81 -8.67
N ASN A 141 -8.99 22.86 -9.60
CA ASN A 141 -9.56 22.85 -10.95
C ASN A 141 -10.81 21.96 -11.14
N GLN A 142 -11.51 21.56 -10.07
CA GLN A 142 -12.75 20.76 -10.20
C GLN A 142 -14.00 21.40 -9.60
N LEU A 143 -14.00 22.71 -9.40
CA LEU A 143 -15.24 23.48 -9.22
C LEU A 143 -15.49 24.31 -10.49
N LYS A 144 -16.09 23.67 -11.50
CA LYS A 144 -16.96 24.28 -12.50
C LYS A 144 -17.74 23.21 -13.24
#